data_AF-A0A3L8PSV7-F1
#
_entry.id   AF-A0A3L8PSV7-F1
#
_cell.length_a   1.000
_cell.length_b   1.000
_cell.length_c   1.000
_cell.angle_alpha   90.00
_cell.angle_beta   90.00
_cell.angle_gamma   90.00
#
_symmetry.space_group_name_H-M   'P 1'
#
loop_
_entity.id
_entity.type
_entity.pdbx_description
1 polymer ?
#
loop_
_entity_poly.entity_id
_entity_poly.type
_entity_poly.pdbx_seq_one_letter_code
_entity_poly.pdbx_strand_id
1 'polypeptide(L)'
;MKLNITLIVIISVVCLSSCLLAQEDKIAPAVLEHDQQNHDQLEIQLAKLLKRSEVKVNPDAFTSTNRIKLSRPFFRNENGQIIDGRSTELPIEVHLYKKGEKCLVKIEESFYPLSNILCKAIPPQ
;
A
#
# COMPACT_ATOMS: atom_id res chain seq x y z
N MET A 1 41.19 -49.91 -20.53
CA MET A 1 39.77 -49.49 -20.58
C MET A 1 39.73 -47.97 -20.55
N LYS A 2 39.32 -47.34 -21.66
CA LYS A 2 39.18 -45.88 -21.76
C LYS A 2 37.83 -45.50 -21.15
N LEU A 3 37.84 -44.97 -19.93
CA LEU A 3 36.62 -44.52 -19.26
C LEU A 3 36.33 -43.08 -19.72
N ASN A 4 35.18 -42.90 -20.37
CA ASN A 4 34.75 -41.67 -21.03
C ASN A 4 34.58 -40.51 -20.04
N ILE A 5 35.53 -39.58 -20.05
CA ILE A 5 35.59 -38.36 -19.22
C ILE A 5 34.57 -37.29 -19.71
N THR A 6 33.96 -37.47 -20.87
CA THR A 6 33.12 -36.47 -21.53
C THR A 6 31.71 -36.29 -20.94
N LEU A 7 31.24 -37.20 -20.08
CA LEU A 7 29.84 -37.17 -19.60
C LEU A 7 29.61 -36.29 -18.36
N ILE A 8 30.66 -35.89 -17.65
CA ILE A 8 30.55 -35.19 -16.35
C ILE A 8 30.40 -33.67 -16.52
N VAL A 9 30.76 -33.13 -17.69
CA VAL A 9 30.81 -31.67 -17.92
C VAL A 9 29.43 -31.05 -18.18
N ILE A 10 28.41 -31.84 -18.55
CA ILE A 10 27.10 -31.31 -18.93
C ILE A 10 26.19 -31.06 -17.70
N ILE A 11 26.41 -31.76 -16.59
CA ILE A 11 25.54 -31.68 -15.41
C ILE A 11 25.85 -30.45 -14.53
N SER A 12 27.06 -29.89 -14.60
CA SER A 12 27.46 -28.75 -13.76
C SER A 12 26.96 -27.39 -14.25
N VAL A 13 26.49 -27.28 -15.50
CA VAL A 13 26.07 -25.99 -16.09
C VAL A 13 24.60 -25.66 -15.78
N VAL A 14 23.77 -26.65 -15.38
CA VAL A 14 22.34 -26.44 -15.13
C VAL A 14 22.04 -25.87 -13.72
N CYS A 15 22.99 -25.95 -12.77
CA CYS A 15 22.76 -25.48 -11.40
C CYS A 15 23.05 -23.99 -11.15
N LEU A 16 23.56 -23.23 -12.14
CA LEU A 16 23.92 -21.82 -11.94
C LEU A 16 22.79 -20.82 -12.29
N SER A 17 21.61 -21.29 -12.70
CA SER A 17 20.51 -20.39 -13.15
C SER A 17 19.45 -20.11 -12.08
N SER A 18 19.55 -20.67 -10.88
CA SER A 18 18.52 -20.53 -9.83
C SER A 18 18.87 -19.48 -8.77
N CYS A 19 19.64 -18.46 -9.13
CA CYS A 19 19.99 -17.34 -8.26
C CYS A 19 19.45 -16.02 -8.83
N LEU A 20 18.16 -15.99 -9.17
CA LEU A 20 17.44 -14.74 -9.39
C LEU A 20 16.25 -14.70 -8.43
N LEU A 21 16.15 -13.60 -7.68
CA LEU A 21 14.99 -13.15 -6.93
C LEU A 21 14.75 -13.79 -5.55
N ALA A 22 15.73 -13.70 -4.67
CA ALA A 22 15.45 -13.42 -3.26
C ALA A 22 15.36 -11.89 -3.08
N GLN A 23 14.37 -11.23 -3.70
CA GLN A 23 14.08 -9.84 -3.37
C GLN A 23 13.44 -9.87 -1.99
N GLU A 24 14.22 -9.50 -0.99
CA GLU A 24 13.80 -9.41 0.40
C GLU A 24 12.54 -8.55 0.47
N ASP A 25 11.42 -9.17 0.85
CA ASP A 25 10.07 -8.63 0.82
C ASP A 25 9.86 -7.64 1.98
N LYS A 26 10.77 -6.65 2.06
CA LYS A 26 10.84 -5.62 3.09
C LYS A 26 9.68 -4.65 2.91
N ILE A 27 9.04 -4.34 4.03
CA ILE A 27 8.01 -3.31 4.07
C ILE A 27 8.72 -1.95 4.12
N ALA A 28 8.45 -1.09 3.14
CA ALA A 28 8.99 0.26 3.06
C ALA A 28 7.86 1.30 2.94
N PRO A 29 8.02 2.51 3.49
CA PRO A 29 7.10 3.62 3.23
C PRO A 29 6.87 3.79 1.72
N ALA A 30 5.66 4.18 1.32
CA ALA A 30 5.34 4.33 -0.09
C ALA A 30 4.51 5.58 -0.37
N VAL A 31 4.58 6.07 -1.61
CA VAL A 31 3.66 7.07 -2.16
C VAL A 31 2.81 6.44 -3.26
N LEU A 32 1.60 6.97 -3.45
CA LEU A 32 0.71 6.57 -4.54
C LEU A 32 1.33 6.99 -5.88
N GLU A 33 1.14 6.16 -6.90
CA GLU A 33 1.33 6.62 -8.27
C GLU A 33 0.16 7.52 -8.68
N HIS A 34 0.48 8.62 -9.37
CA HIS A 34 -0.48 9.67 -9.65
C HIS A 34 -1.42 9.24 -10.80
N ASP A 35 -2.64 8.83 -10.44
CA ASP A 35 -3.70 8.43 -11.35
C ASP A 35 -5.05 8.53 -10.64
N GLN A 36 -6.06 9.06 -11.35
CA GLN A 36 -7.41 9.27 -10.81
C GLN A 36 -8.08 7.94 -10.44
N GLN A 37 -7.88 6.88 -11.24
CA GLN A 37 -8.44 5.57 -10.93
C GLN A 37 -7.85 5.02 -9.62
N ASN A 38 -6.55 5.20 -9.45
CA ASN A 38 -5.81 4.86 -8.23
C ASN A 38 -6.38 5.57 -6.99
N HIS A 39 -6.72 6.85 -7.13
CA HIS A 39 -7.33 7.67 -6.09
C HIS A 39 -8.76 7.21 -5.73
N ASP A 40 -9.62 6.97 -6.72
CA ASP A 40 -10.99 6.51 -6.48
C ASP A 40 -11.00 5.12 -5.82
N GLN A 41 -10.11 4.22 -6.23
CA GLN A 41 -9.93 2.92 -5.58
C GLN A 41 -9.46 3.07 -4.13
N LEU A 42 -8.57 4.02 -3.85
CA LEU A 42 -8.11 4.30 -2.48
C LEU A 42 -9.26 4.68 -1.57
N GLU A 43 -10.15 5.59 -2.00
CA GLU A 43 -11.32 5.99 -1.24
C GLU A 43 -12.24 4.80 -0.92
N ILE A 44 -12.53 3.97 -1.93
CA ILE A 44 -13.37 2.76 -1.78
C ILE A 44 -12.75 1.77 -0.79
N GLN A 45 -11.45 1.50 -0.91
CA GLN A 45 -10.73 0.57 -0.05
C GLN A 45 -10.70 1.07 1.40
N LEU A 46 -10.41 2.35 1.61
CA LEU A 46 -10.38 2.96 2.94
C LEU A 46 -11.77 2.99 3.58
N ALA A 47 -12.83 3.30 2.82
CA ALA A 47 -14.20 3.24 3.32
C ALA A 47 -14.56 1.84 3.82
N LYS A 48 -14.22 0.79 3.05
CA LYS A 48 -14.40 -0.61 3.45
C LYS A 48 -13.62 -0.97 4.71
N LEU A 49 -12.33 -0.62 4.77
CA LEU A 49 -11.47 -0.93 5.91
C LEU A 49 -11.92 -0.23 7.20
N LEU A 50 -12.36 1.02 7.09
CA LEU A 50 -12.83 1.82 8.21
C LEU A 50 -14.31 1.57 8.56
N LYS A 51 -15.00 0.67 7.84
CA LYS A 51 -16.43 0.38 7.98
C LYS A 51 -17.30 1.64 7.89
N ARG A 52 -16.99 2.52 6.94
CA ARG A 52 -17.72 3.76 6.66
C ARG A 52 -18.45 3.67 5.34
N SER A 53 -19.53 4.44 5.20
CA SER A 53 -20.25 4.56 3.93
C SER A 53 -19.38 5.22 2.85
N GLU A 54 -18.56 6.18 3.24
CA GLU A 54 -17.70 6.95 2.36
C GLU A 54 -16.47 7.45 3.12
N VAL A 55 -15.35 7.57 2.40
CA VAL A 55 -14.15 8.28 2.82
C VAL A 55 -13.75 9.18 1.66
N LYS A 56 -13.55 10.47 1.95
CA LYS A 56 -13.00 11.42 0.99
C LYS A 56 -11.57 11.78 1.38
N VAL A 57 -10.65 11.64 0.44
CA VAL A 57 -9.25 12.04 0.61
C VAL A 57 -8.94 13.19 -0.34
N ASN A 58 -7.94 14.00 0.01
CA ASN A 58 -7.46 15.03 -0.90
C ASN A 58 -6.90 14.35 -2.17
N PRO A 59 -7.12 14.89 -3.39
CA PRO A 59 -6.53 14.36 -4.62
C PRO A 59 -5.02 14.06 -4.53
N ASP A 60 -4.28 14.86 -3.75
CA ASP A 60 -2.85 14.69 -3.52
C ASP A 60 -2.50 13.74 -2.35
N ALA A 61 -3.48 13.00 -1.83
CA ALA A 61 -3.25 12.03 -0.76
C ALA A 61 -2.22 10.98 -1.18
N PHE A 62 -1.22 10.84 -0.32
CA PHE A 62 -0.08 9.95 -0.52
C PHE A 62 0.80 10.23 -1.75
N THR A 63 0.69 11.36 -2.45
CA THR A 63 1.52 11.61 -3.66
C THR A 63 2.94 12.05 -3.31
N SER A 64 3.09 12.76 -2.19
CA SER A 64 4.37 13.33 -1.71
C SER A 64 4.80 12.83 -0.33
N THR A 65 3.88 12.20 0.40
CA THR A 65 4.06 11.71 1.77
C THR A 65 3.51 10.31 1.88
N ASN A 66 4.05 9.48 2.78
CA ASN A 66 3.47 8.16 3.06
C ASN A 66 2.37 8.21 4.13
N ARG A 67 1.97 9.39 4.62
CA ARG A 67 1.05 9.55 5.74
C ARG A 67 -0.01 10.60 5.45
N ILE A 68 -1.26 10.28 5.78
CA ILE A 68 -2.38 11.24 5.76
C ILE A 68 -3.18 11.16 7.06
N LYS A 69 -3.94 12.21 7.34
CA LYS A 69 -4.93 12.25 8.41
C LYS A 69 -6.32 12.34 7.81
N LEU A 70 -7.18 11.39 8.14
CA LEU A 70 -8.57 11.37 7.73
C LEU A 70 -9.40 12.18 8.73
N SER A 71 -9.99 13.26 8.24
CA SER A 71 -10.95 14.07 9.00
C SER A 71 -12.30 13.37 9.05
N ARG A 72 -13.08 13.60 10.11
CA ARG A 72 -14.45 13.09 10.16
C ARG A 72 -15.42 14.03 9.43
N PRO A 73 -16.46 13.47 8.78
CA PRO A 73 -17.57 14.28 8.30
C PRO A 73 -18.33 14.87 9.51
N PHE A 74 -18.78 16.11 9.39
CA PHE A 74 -19.67 16.73 10.37
C PHE A 74 -21.05 16.08 10.31
N PHE A 75 -21.66 15.75 11.46
CA PHE A 75 -23.06 15.38 11.49
C PHE A 75 -23.94 16.61 11.18
N ARG A 76 -24.86 16.44 10.23
CA ARG A 76 -25.85 17.45 9.84
C ARG A 76 -27.25 16.95 10.18
N ASN A 77 -28.14 17.85 10.60
CA ASN A 77 -29.56 17.53 10.78
C ASN A 77 -30.29 17.48 9.43
N GLU A 78 -31.57 17.14 9.44
CA GLU A 78 -32.44 17.08 8.25
C GLU A 78 -32.50 18.42 7.49
N ASN A 79 -32.21 19.54 8.16
CA ASN A 79 -32.15 20.88 7.58
C ASN A 79 -30.73 21.26 7.08
N GLY A 80 -29.79 20.32 7.06
CA GLY A 80 -28.41 20.51 6.61
C GLY A 80 -27.51 21.30 7.57
N GLN A 81 -27.99 21.65 8.77
CA GLN A 81 -27.23 22.38 9.78
C GLN A 81 -26.29 21.43 10.53
N ILE A 82 -25.06 21.87 10.78
CA ILE A 82 -24.06 21.12 11.55
C ILE A 82 -24.55 21.02 13.00
N ILE A 83 -24.69 19.80 13.50
CA ILE A 83 -25.13 19.52 14.88
C ILE A 83 -23.93 19.38 15.81
N ASP A 84 -22.80 18.90 15.29
CA ASP A 84 -21.58 18.69 16.06
C ASP A 84 -20.66 19.91 15.98
N GLY A 85 -20.84 20.84 16.92
CA GLY A 85 -20.06 22.08 16.99
C GLY A 85 -18.62 21.90 17.49
N ARG A 86 -18.29 20.78 18.16
CA ARG A 86 -16.94 20.44 18.66
C ARG A 86 -16.76 18.93 18.75
N SER A 87 -16.13 18.32 17.75
CA SER A 87 -15.74 16.91 17.83
C SER A 87 -14.51 16.76 18.72
N THR A 88 -14.60 15.94 19.76
CA THR A 88 -13.48 15.57 20.64
C THR A 88 -12.73 14.34 20.13
N GLU A 89 -13.21 13.71 19.05
CA GLU A 89 -12.63 12.49 18.53
C GLU A 89 -11.43 12.78 17.64
N LEU A 90 -10.34 12.06 17.89
CA LEU A 90 -9.08 12.24 17.19
C LEU A 90 -9.21 11.83 15.70
N PRO A 91 -8.51 12.52 14.79
CA PRO A 91 -8.45 12.12 13.40
C PRO A 91 -7.77 10.75 13.27
N ILE A 92 -8.23 9.95 12.31
CA ILE A 92 -7.63 8.65 12.03
C ILE A 92 -6.39 8.89 11.18
N GLU A 93 -5.29 8.30 11.59
CA GLU A 93 -4.04 8.38 10.86
C GLU A 93 -3.81 7.12 10.04
N VAL A 94 -3.38 7.32 8.80
CA VAL A 94 -3.24 6.27 7.82
C VAL A 94 -1.91 6.42 7.12
N HIS A 95 -1.16 5.31 7.02
CA HIS A 95 0.17 5.29 6.39
C HIS A 95 0.20 4.32 5.22
N LEU A 96 0.80 4.70 4.11
CA LEU A 96 0.98 3.87 2.92
C LEU A 96 2.37 3.23 2.92
N TYR A 97 2.41 1.95 2.61
CA TYR A 97 3.61 1.14 2.53
C TYR A 97 3.59 0.27 1.27
N LYS A 98 4.76 -0.20 0.85
CA LYS A 98 4.93 -1.19 -0.22
C LYS A 98 5.65 -2.42 0.35
N LYS A 99 5.17 -3.60 0.00
CA LYS A 99 5.80 -4.90 0.28
C LYS A 99 5.80 -5.73 -1.00
N GLY A 100 6.97 -5.90 -1.61
CA GLY A 100 7.06 -6.45 -2.96
C GLY A 100 6.21 -5.62 -3.92
N GLU A 101 5.30 -6.27 -4.65
CA GLU A 101 4.37 -5.61 -5.57
C GLU A 101 3.06 -5.13 -4.92
N LYS A 102 2.88 -5.35 -3.61
CA LYS A 102 1.62 -5.00 -2.93
C LYS A 102 1.73 -3.66 -2.22
N CYS A 103 0.72 -2.83 -2.43
CA CYS A 103 0.48 -1.65 -1.60
C CYS A 103 -0.25 -2.07 -0.33
N LEU A 104 0.21 -1.57 0.80
CA LEU A 104 -0.35 -1.85 2.12
C LEU A 104 -0.71 -0.52 2.75
N VAL A 105 -1.83 -0.49 3.47
CA VAL A 105 -2.15 0.61 4.35
C VAL A 105 -2.01 0.17 5.80
N LYS A 106 -1.28 0.95 6.60
CA LYS A 106 -1.21 0.78 8.05
C LYS A 106 -2.25 1.71 8.69
N ILE A 107 -3.15 1.09 9.45
CA ILE A 107 -4.14 1.77 10.29
C ILE A 107 -3.91 1.24 11.70
N GLU A 108 -3.66 2.13 12.65
CA GLU A 108 -3.19 1.76 13.99
C GLU A 108 -1.95 0.86 13.88
N GLU A 109 -1.95 -0.36 14.42
CA GLU A 109 -0.82 -1.29 14.35
C GLU A 109 -0.96 -2.40 13.30
N SER A 110 -2.00 -2.35 12.48
CA SER A 110 -2.30 -3.39 11.51
C SER A 110 -2.06 -2.95 10.07
N PHE A 111 -1.52 -3.87 9.25
CA PHE A 111 -1.34 -3.67 7.82
C PHE A 111 -2.45 -4.36 7.04
N TYR A 112 -3.05 -3.63 6.10
CA TYR A 112 -4.11 -4.12 5.23
C TYR A 112 -3.68 -3.98 3.77
N PRO A 113 -3.76 -5.05 2.96
CA PRO A 113 -3.42 -4.97 1.56
C PRO A 113 -4.45 -4.14 0.80
N LEU A 114 -3.95 -3.24 -0.05
CA LEU A 114 -4.73 -2.49 -0.99
C LEU A 114 -4.76 -3.22 -2.33
N SER A 115 -5.96 -3.46 -2.87
CA SER A 115 -6.14 -4.13 -4.17
C SER A 115 -6.32 -3.10 -5.28
N ASN A 116 -5.76 -3.39 -6.47
CA ASN A 116 -5.89 -2.53 -7.65
C ASN A 116 -5.37 -1.09 -7.44
N ILE A 117 -4.35 -0.94 -6.58
CA ILE A 117 -3.69 0.34 -6.33
C ILE A 117 -2.20 0.18 -6.61
N LEU A 118 -1.63 1.14 -7.34
CA LEU A 118 -0.21 1.23 -7.65
C LEU A 118 0.47 2.23 -6.72
N CYS A 119 1.61 1.84 -6.17
CA CYS A 119 2.43 2.67 -5.30
C CYS A 119 3.90 2.37 -5.51
N LYS A 120 4.75 3.35 -5.17
CA LYS A 120 6.21 3.26 -5.23
C LYS A 120 6.80 3.45 -3.84
N ALA A 121 7.77 2.62 -3.50
CA ALA A 121 8.49 2.74 -2.24
C ALA A 121 9.28 4.06 -2.22
N ILE A 122 9.29 4.74 -1.07
CA ILE A 122 10.16 5.87 -0.79
C ILE A 122 11.46 5.29 -0.24
N PRO A 123 12.63 5.63 -0.84
CA PRO A 123 13.90 5.21 -0.26
C PRO A 123 14.07 5.83 1.13
N PRO A 124 14.71 5.11 2.08
CA PRO A 124 15.08 5.71 3.36
C PRO A 124 16.01 6.90 3.11
N GLN A 125 15.73 8.03 3.77
CA GLN A 125 16.59 9.22 3.74
C GLN A 125 17.76 9.06 4.70
#